data_AF-A0A2H9MVY4-F1
#
_entry.id   AF-A0A2H9MVY4-F1
#
_cell.length_a   1.000
_cell.length_b   1.000
_cell.length_c   1.000
_cell.angle_alpha   90.00
_cell.angle_beta   90.00
_cell.angle_gamma   90.00
#
_symmetry.space_group_name_H-M   'P 1'
#
loop_
_entity.id
_entity.type
_entity.pdbx_description
1 polymer ?
#
loop_
_entity_poly.entity_id
_entity_poly.type
_entity_poly.pdbx_seq_one_letter_code
_entity_poly.pdbx_strand_id
1 'polypeptide(L)' 'MTFDISKINIPSNPGIYLMKDSHEKIIYIGKAKNLKNRIRSYFLKNQNHKTQKLVENISDIEFVLTD' A
#
# COMPACT_ATOMS: atom_id res chain seq x y z
N MET A 1 0.99 16.58 -0.42
CA MET A 1 2.22 15.77 -0.60
C MET A 1 1.76 14.38 -0.95
N THR A 2 2.07 13.89 -2.15
CA THR A 2 1.74 12.52 -2.56
C THR A 2 2.73 11.55 -1.92
N PHE A 3 2.23 10.47 -1.32
CA PHE A 3 3.05 9.40 -0.76
C PHE A 3 3.94 8.78 -1.85
N ASP A 4 5.26 8.79 -1.63
CA ASP A 4 6.24 8.32 -2.61
C ASP A 4 6.70 6.89 -2.29
N ILE A 5 6.10 5.92 -2.99
CA ILE A 5 6.45 4.51 -2.82
C ILE A 5 7.83 4.14 -3.34
N SER A 6 8.50 4.99 -4.12
CA SER A 6 9.80 4.67 -4.71
C SER A 6 10.91 4.56 -3.65
N LYS A 7 10.70 5.17 -2.49
CA LYS A 7 11.61 5.17 -1.34
C LYS A 7 11.41 3.96 -0.41
N ILE A 8 10.40 3.13 -0.67
CA ILE A 8 10.03 2.00 0.18
C ILE A 8 10.54 0.71 -0.44
N ASN A 9 11.25 -0.10 0.34
CA ASN A 9 11.65 -1.43 -0.10
C ASN A 9 10.50 -2.43 0.08
N ILE A 10 9.70 -2.61 -0.96
CA ILE A 10 8.54 -3.50 -0.93
C ILE A 10 8.97 -4.93 -1.33
N PRO A 11 8.75 -5.95 -0.49
CA PRO A 11 9.13 -7.33 -0.78
C PRO A 11 8.32 -7.91 -1.94
N SER A 12 8.90 -8.88 -2.67
CA SER A 12 8.23 -9.59 -3.77
C SER A 12 7.52 -10.87 -3.33
N ASN A 13 7.55 -11.17 -2.03
CA ASN A 13 6.99 -12.38 -1.43
C ASN A 13 5.47 -12.25 -1.19
N PRO A 14 4.78 -13.39 -0.97
CA PRO A 14 3.43 -13.38 -0.43
C PRO A 14 3.39 -12.76 0.97
N GLY A 15 2.27 -12.14 1.29
CA GLY A 15 2.08 -11.54 2.60
C GLY A 15 0.84 -10.67 2.72
N ILE A 16 0.74 -10.02 3.86
CA ILE A 16 -0.28 -9.04 4.22
C ILE A 16 0.36 -7.65 4.20
N TYR A 17 -0.37 -6.66 3.73
CA TYR A 17 0.01 -5.25 3.81
C TYR A 17 -1.04 -4.45 4.56
N LEU A 18 -0.56 -3.50 5.36
CA LEU A 18 -1.37 -2.56 6.12
C LEU A 18 -1.02 -1.15 5.66
N MET A 19 -2.02 -0.34 5.33
CA MET A 19 -1.83 1.07 5.01
C MET A 19 -2.38 1.90 6.17
N LYS A 20 -1.59 2.86 6.63
CA LYS A 20 -1.93 3.74 7.74
C LYS A 20 -2.03 5.19 7.31
N ASP A 21 -2.85 5.95 8.00
CA ASP A 21 -2.88 7.41 7.88
C ASP A 21 -1.81 8.10 8.75
N SER A 22 -1.80 9.43 8.74
CA SER A 22 -0.84 10.24 9.51
C SER A 22 -0.98 10.14 11.02
N HIS A 23 -2.05 9.52 11.52
CA HIS A 23 -2.31 9.28 12.94
C HIS A 23 -2.02 7.82 13.32
N GLU A 24 -1.26 7.10 12.48
CA GLU A 24 -0.97 5.66 12.60
C GLU A 24 -2.20 4.75 12.58
N LYS A 25 -3.38 5.27 12.21
CA LYS A 25 -4.59 4.47 12.13
C LYS A 25 -4.55 3.63 10.87
N ILE A 26 -4.78 2.32 11.01
CA ILE A 26 -4.93 1.42 9.87
C ILE A 26 -6.21 1.79 9.11
N ILE A 27 -6.05 2.19 7.86
CA ILE A 27 -7.14 2.57 6.96
C ILE A 27 -7.44 1.50 5.91
N TYR A 28 -6.51 0.57 5.68
CA TYR A 28 -6.69 -0.53 4.75
C TYR A 28 -5.78 -1.72 5.09
N ILE A 29 -6.30 -2.94 4.91
CA ILE A 29 -5.54 -4.19 5.01
C ILE A 29 -5.81 -5.01 3.76
N GLY A 30 -4.77 -5.59 3.17
CA GLY A 30 -4.92 -6.54 2.07
C GLY A 30 -3.90 -7.66 2.12
N LYS A 31 -4.17 -8.73 1.37
CA LYS A 31 -3.26 -9.85 1.14
C LYS A 31 -2.80 -9.86 -0.32
N ALA A 32 -1.57 -10.30 -0.55
CA ALA A 32 -1.04 -10.48 -1.90
C ALA A 32 -0.19 -11.75 -2.00
N LYS A 33 -0.15 -12.36 -3.19
CA LYS A 33 0.87 -13.37 -3.54
C LYS A 33 2.24 -12.74 -3.82
N ASN A 34 2.24 -11.48 -4.22
CA ASN A 34 3.43 -10.67 -4.47
C ASN A 34 3.12 -9.24 -4.00
N LEU A 35 3.69 -8.86 -2.86
CA LEU A 35 3.43 -7.56 -2.23
C LEU A 35 3.85 -6.39 -3.15
N LYS A 36 5.03 -6.46 -3.77
CA LYS A 36 5.55 -5.42 -4.68
C LYS A 36 4.60 -5.08 -5.83
N ASN A 37 4.10 -6.08 -6.55
CA ASN A 37 3.17 -5.89 -7.65
C ASN A 37 1.83 -5.35 -7.15
N ARG A 38 1.34 -5.88 -6.02
CA ARG A 38 0.06 -5.46 -5.46
C ARG A 38 0.10 -4.01 -5.01
N ILE A 39 1.12 -3.60 -4.26
CA ILE A 39 1.26 -2.22 -3.79
C ILE A 39 1.37 -1.27 -4.97
N ARG A 40 2.26 -1.55 -5.94
CA ARG A 40 2.41 -0.71 -7.14
C ARG A 40 1.11 -0.47 -7.89
N SER A 41 0.20 -1.45 -7.91
CA SER A 41 -1.10 -1.31 -8.60
C SER A 41 -1.96 -0.17 -8.06
N TYR A 42 -1.86 0.19 -6.77
CA TYR A 42 -2.59 1.32 -6.18
C TYR A 42 -2.10 2.67 -6.69
N PHE A 43 -0.83 2.76 -7.11
CA PHE A 43 -0.17 4.00 -7.52
C PHE A 43 -0.05 4.14 -9.05
N LEU A 44 -0.66 3.24 -9.82
CA LEU A 44 -0.77 3.38 -11.27
C LEU A 44 -1.75 4.50 -11.65
N LYS A 45 -1.61 5.06 -12.85
CA LYS A 45 -2.60 6.00 -13.40
C LYS A 45 -3.96 5.31 -13.62
N ASN A 46 -5.04 6.09 -13.63
CA ASN A 46 -6.42 5.65 -13.93
C ASN A 46 -7.06 4.71 -12.89
N GLN A 47 -6.77 4.92 -11.60
CA GLN A 47 -7.51 4.24 -10.53
C GLN A 47 -8.92 4.83 -10.37
N ASN A 48 -9.84 4.04 -9.79
CA ASN A 48 -11.15 4.55 -9.41
C ASN A 48 -11.04 5.57 -8.26
N HIS A 49 -12.08 6.39 -8.07
CA HIS A 49 -12.11 7.45 -7.05
C HIS A 49 -11.83 6.94 -5.63
N LYS A 50 -12.33 5.75 -5.26
CA LYS A 50 -12.11 5.17 -3.92
C LYS A 50 -10.63 4.86 -3.68
N THR A 51 -9.97 4.25 -4.66
CA THR A 51 -8.55 3.93 -4.60
C THR A 51 -7.69 5.19 -4.57
N GLN A 52 -8.03 6.20 -5.38
CA GLN A 52 -7.35 7.50 -5.33
C GLN A 52 -7.47 8.12 -3.94
N LYS A 53 -8.68 8.13 -3.37
CA LYS A 53 -8.92 8.69 -2.03
C LYS A 53 -8.20 7.91 -0.94
N LEU A 54 -8.10 6.59 -1.06
CA LEU A 54 -7.30 5.77 -0.17
C LEU A 54 -5.83 6.23 -0.23
N VAL A 55 -5.24 6.28 -1.42
CA VAL A 55 -3.83 6.64 -1.63
C VAL A 55 -3.49 8.03 -1.11
N GLU A 56 -4.39 9.00 -1.26
CA GLU A 56 -4.23 10.35 -0.71
C GLU A 56 -4.06 10.38 0.83
N ASN A 57 -4.66 9.41 1.54
CA ASN A 57 -4.61 9.36 2.99
C ASN A 57 -3.50 8.46 3.53
N ILE A 58 -2.76 7.75 2.67
CA ILE A 58 -1.66 6.89 3.11
C ILE A 58 -0.49 7.76 3.57
N SER A 59 -0.02 7.51 4.79
CA SER A 59 1.22 8.07 5.34
C SER A 59 2.25 7.01 5.68
N ASP A 60 1.85 5.74 5.81
CA ASP A 60 2.75 4.62 6.06
C ASP A 60 2.20 3.29 5.52
N ILE A 61 3.09 2.34 5.19
CA ILE A 61 2.75 0.99 4.74
C ILE A 61 3.63 -0.05 5.45
N GLU A 62 2.99 -0.98 6.14
CA GLU A 62 3.64 -2.13 6.78
C GLU A 62 3.38 -3.43 6.03
N PHE A 63 4.31 -4.37 6.17
CA PHE A 63 4.27 -5.68 5.53
C PHE A 63 4.49 -6.79 6.55
N VAL A 64 3.67 -7.83 6.46
CA VAL A 64 3.84 -9.09 7.18
C VAL A 64 4.00 -10.19 6.15
N LEU A 65 5.19 -10.78 6.07
CA LEU A 65 5.45 -11.90 5.16
C LEU A 65 4.71 -13.14 5.64
N THR A 66 4.22 -13.92 4.68
CA THR A 66 3.57 -15.20 4.93
C THR A 66 4.15 -16.24 4.00
N ASP A 67 4.13 -17.50 4.41
CA ASP A 67 4.59 -18.63 3.60
C ASP A 67 3.62 -18.98 2.45
#